data_AF-A0A956Z022-F1
#
_entry.id   AF-A0A956Z022-F1
#
_cell.length_a   1.000
_cell.length_b   1.000
_cell.length_c   1.000
_cell.angle_alpha   90.00
_cell.angle_beta   90.00
_cell.angle_gamma   90.00
#
_symmetry.space_group_name_H-M   'P 1'
#
loop_
_entity.id
_entity.type
_entity.pdbx_description
1 polymer ?
#
loop_
_entity_poly.entity_id
_entity_poly.type
_entity_poly.pdbx_seq_one_letter_code
_entity_poly.pdbx_strand_id
1 'polypeptide(L)' 'MNLETVSDKHLHELERLAGELLAVIRQAKLLDEPVTEAIRMLQHQAGEVRRSRFDAANRDYLGY' A
#
# COMPACT_ATOMS: atom_id res chain seq x y z
N MET A 1 -12.55 2.04 -1.22
CA MET A 1 -12.19 0.85 -2.03
C MET A 1 -12.06 -0.34 -1.09
N ASN A 2 -12.63 -1.51 -1.40
CA ASN A 2 -12.50 -2.68 -0.53
C ASN A 2 -11.23 -3.47 -0.89
N LEU A 3 -10.17 -3.31 -0.11
CA LEU A 3 -8.88 -3.99 -0.33
C LEU A 3 -8.85 -5.40 0.29
N GLU A 4 -9.79 -5.74 1.16
CA GLU A 4 -9.84 -7.03 1.86
C GLU A 4 -10.16 -8.22 0.95
N THR A 5 -10.69 -7.97 -0.25
CA THR A 5 -10.99 -9.02 -1.24
C THR A 5 -9.94 -9.12 -2.36
N VAL A 6 -8.98 -8.19 -2.40
CA VAL A 6 -7.92 -8.14 -3.42
C VAL A 6 -6.85 -9.17 -3.09
N SER A 7 -6.32 -9.93 -4.06
CA SER A 7 -5.25 -10.91 -3.80
C SER A 7 -3.97 -10.25 -3.27
N ASP A 8 -3.16 -10.97 -2.47
CA ASP A 8 -1.89 -10.44 -1.95
C ASP A 8 -0.92 -10.00 -3.05
N LYS A 9 -0.90 -10.72 -4.17
CA LYS A 9 -0.11 -10.35 -5.36
C LYS A 9 -0.53 -8.97 -5.87
N HIS A 10 -1.83 -8.71 -5.95
CA HIS A 10 -2.35 -7.42 -6.39
C HIS A 10 -2.15 -6.32 -5.35
N LEU A 11 -2.22 -6.62 -4.05
CA LEU A 11 -1.88 -5.67 -2.99
C LEU A 11 -0.42 -5.23 -3.08
N HIS A 12 0.50 -6.20 -3.26
CA HIS A 12 1.92 -5.93 -3.41
C HIS A 12 2.21 -5.09 -4.67
N GLU A 13 1.57 -5.43 -5.78
CA GLU A 13 1.71 -4.66 -7.03
C GLU A 13 1.16 -3.23 -6.88
N LEU A 14 0.06 -3.06 -6.15
CA LEU A 14 -0.53 -1.75 -5.87
C LEU A 14 0.36 -0.90 -4.96
N GLU A 15 1.00 -1.49 -3.94
CA GLU A 15 2.04 -0.84 -3.12
C GLU A 15 3.22 -0.34 -3.99
N ARG A 16 3.68 -1.19 -4.92
CA ARG A 16 4.79 -0.90 -5.83
C ARG A 16 4.45 0.26 -6.77
N LEU A 17 3.32 0.15 -7.48
CA LEU A 17 2.87 1.16 -8.44
C LEU A 17 2.57 2.51 -7.78
N ALA A 18 1.97 2.52 -6.58
CA ALA A 18 1.74 3.74 -5.83
C ALA A 18 3.07 4.43 -5.44
N GLY A 19 4.08 3.64 -5.02
CA GLY A 19 5.42 4.16 -4.73
C GLY A 19 6.13 4.73 -5.96
N GLU A 20 6.03 4.06 -7.10
CA GLU A 20 6.58 4.53 -8.38
C GLU A 20 5.91 5.82 -8.84
N LEU A 21 4.58 5.90 -8.74
CA LEU A 21 3.83 7.10 -9.08
C LEU A 21 4.22 8.29 -8.18
N LEU A 22 4.37 8.09 -6.87
CA LEU A 22 4.86 9.14 -5.95
C LEU A 22 6.26 9.61 -6.32
N ALA A 23 7.14 8.70 -6.73
CA ALA A 23 8.49 9.05 -7.17
C ALA A 23 8.46 9.89 -8.46
N VAL A 24 7.61 9.53 -9.43
CA VAL A 24 7.42 10.28 -10.67
C VAL A 24 6.82 11.66 -10.39
N ILE A 25 5.77 11.76 -9.56
CA ILE A 25 5.16 13.04 -9.13
C ILE A 25 6.22 13.96 -8.53
N ARG A 26 7.05 13.43 -7.63
CA ARG A 26 8.14 14.19 -7.00
C ARG A 26 9.17 14.67 -8.03
N GLN A 27 9.58 13.80 -8.95
CA GLN A 27 10.55 14.16 -10.00
C GLN A 27 9.98 15.21 -10.97
N ALA A 28 8.70 15.09 -11.32
CA ALA A 28 7.99 16.02 -12.18
C ALA A 28 7.65 17.36 -11.49
N LYS A 29 7.92 17.49 -10.19
CA LYS A 29 7.54 18.65 -9.35
C LYS A 29 6.05 18.97 -9.46
N LEU A 30 5.21 17.93 -9.55
CA LEU A 30 3.77 18.05 -9.48
C LEU A 30 3.42 18.27 -8.01
N LEU A 31 3.16 19.54 -7.64
CA LEU A 31 2.89 19.98 -6.27
C LEU A 31 1.41 19.83 -5.86
N ASP A 32 0.71 18.85 -6.44
CA ASP A 32 -0.66 18.55 -6.05
C ASP A 32 -0.65 17.73 -4.75
N GLU A 33 -0.73 18.46 -3.64
CA GLU A 33 -0.70 17.87 -2.30
C GLU A 33 -1.89 16.91 -2.06
N PRO A 34 -3.15 17.27 -2.41
CA PRO A 34 -4.27 16.33 -2.29
C PRO A 34 -4.06 15.00 -3.03
N VAL A 35 -3.56 15.05 -4.27
CA VAL A 35 -3.31 13.83 -5.06
C VAL A 35 -2.18 13.01 -4.46
N THR A 36 -1.09 13.67 -4.06
CA THR A 36 0.06 13.01 -3.44
C THR A 36 -0.35 12.29 -2.15
N GLU A 37 -1.16 12.95 -1.32
CA GLU A 37 -1.64 12.37 -0.07
C GLU A 37 -2.61 11.19 -0.32
N ALA A 38 -3.52 11.31 -1.28
CA ALA A 38 -4.40 10.21 -1.65
C ALA A 38 -3.62 8.96 -2.10
N ILE A 39 -2.53 9.13 -2.86
CA ILE A 39 -1.68 8.02 -3.30
C ILE A 39 -0.89 7.43 -2.13
N ARG A 40 -0.37 8.26 -1.21
CA ARG A 40 0.29 7.78 0.02
C ARG A 40 -0.66 6.96 0.88
N MET A 41 -1.88 7.45 1.09
CA MET A 41 -2.91 6.73 1.85
C MET A 41 -3.22 5.38 1.20
N LEU A 42 -3.35 5.34 -0.13
CA LEU A 42 -3.58 4.09 -0.86
C LEU A 42 -2.42 3.09 -0.67
N GLN A 43 -1.17 3.56 -0.78
CA GLN A 43 0.01 2.73 -0.55
C GLN A 43 0.04 2.17 0.87
N HIS A 44 -0.27 3.01 1.86
CA HIS A 44 -0.30 2.61 3.27
C HIS A 44 -1.37 1.55 3.54
N GLN A 45 -2.59 1.78 3.08
CA GLN A 45 -3.73 0.88 3.27
C GLN A 45 -3.46 -0.50 2.64
N ALA A 46 -2.87 -0.54 1.44
CA ALA A 46 -2.50 -1.80 0.80
C ALA A 46 -1.46 -2.58 1.63
N GLY A 47 -0.44 -1.87 2.15
CA GLY A 47 0.58 -2.42 3.05
C GLY A 47 0.02 -2.95 4.36
N GLU A 48 -0.91 -2.24 4.97
CA GLU A 48 -1.58 -2.69 6.20
C GLU A 48 -2.40 -3.95 5.97
N VAL A 49 -3.21 -4.01 4.92
CA VAL A 49 -4.01 -5.21 4.61
C VAL A 49 -3.10 -6.41 4.34
N ARG A 50 -2.01 -6.23 3.58
CA ARG A 50 -1.06 -7.31 3.31
C ARG A 50 -0.36 -7.80 4.58
N ARG A 51 0.11 -6.89 5.45
CA ARG A 51 0.72 -7.25 6.75
C ARG A 51 -0.26 -7.96 7.66
N SER A 52 -1.47 -7.41 7.80
CA SER A 52 -2.53 -8.00 8.63
C SER A 52 -2.88 -9.43 8.19
N ARG A 53 -2.93 -9.69 6.88
CA ARG A 53 -3.12 -11.06 6.36
C ARG A 53 -1.96 -11.99 6.65
N PHE A 54 -0.74 -11.49 6.50
CA PHE A 54 0.46 -12.27 6.83
C PHE A 54 0.48 -12.65 8.31
N ASP A 55 0.20 -11.70 9.20
CA ASP A 55 0.14 -11.91 10.65
C ASP A 55 -1.02 -12.86 11.03
N ALA A 56 -2.17 -12.76 10.35
CA ALA A 56 -3.29 -13.67 10.54
C ALA A 56 -3.00 -15.10 10.06
N ALA A 57 -2.20 -15.25 9.01
CA ALA A 57 -1.76 -16.55 8.49
C ALA A 57 -0.62 -17.16 9.32
N ASN A 58 0.26 -16.34 9.90
CA ASN A 58 1.37 -16.76 10.75
C ASN A 58 1.03 -16.63 12.24
N ARG A 59 0.29 -17.61 12.76
CA ARG A 59 0.02 -17.72 14.20
C ARG A 59 1.27 -17.90 15.07
N ASP A 60 2.39 -18.32 14.49
CA ASP A 60 3.65 -18.55 15.22
C ASP A 60 4.36 -17.24 15.64
N TYR A 61 3.96 -16.08 15.12
CA TYR A 61 4.51 -14.76 15.47
C TYR A 61 3.63 -13.95 16.43
N LEU A 62 2.47 -14.47 16.85
CA LEU A 62 1.54 -13.80 17.79
C LEU A 62 1.93 -13.98 19.27
N GLY A 63 3.08 -14.59 19.56
CA GLY A 63 3.58 -14.81 20.91
C GLY A 63 5.08 -14.58 21.04
N TYR A 64 5.51 -13.32 21.03
CA TYR A 64 6.73 -12.87 21.71
C TYR A 64 6.61 -11.40 22.12
#